data_AF-A0A6A8LTX2-F1
#
_entry.id   AF-A0A6A8LTX2-F1
#
_cell.length_a   1.000
_cell.length_b   1.000
_cell.length_c   1.000
_cell.angle_alpha   90.00
_cell.angle_beta   90.00
_cell.angle_gamma   90.00
#
_symmetry.space_group_name_H-M   'P 1'
#
loop_
_entity.id
_entity.type
_entity.pdbx_description
1 polymer ?
#
loop_
_entity_poly.entity_id
_entity_poly.type
_entity_poly.pdbx_seq_one_letter_code
_entity_poly.pdbx_strand_id
1 'polypeptide(L)'
;KTELLKIEYLVSTNQYFKDVKSGKFGDVLDEWLALHKETVKVSTFAIMQGRVNNHVKPYFKDMYVDKITLRHCQDFTNRMFKV
;
A
#
# COMPACT_ATOMS: atom_id res chain seq x y z
N LYS A 1 16.56 -7.02 -33.03
CA LYS A 1 15.16 -6.96 -33.51
C LYS A 1 14.27 -8.04 -32.87
N THR A 2 14.74 -9.28 -32.74
CA THR A 2 13.98 -10.41 -32.19
C THR A 2 13.56 -10.25 -30.72
N GLU A 3 14.45 -9.73 -29.86
CA GLU A 3 14.13 -9.50 -28.44
C GLU A 3 13.09 -8.40 -28.21
N LEU A 4 13.11 -7.34 -29.02
CA LEU A 4 12.09 -6.26 -28.97
C LEU A 4 10.70 -6.80 -29.34
N LEU A 5 10.61 -7.57 -30.43
CA LEU A 5 9.37 -8.22 -30.86
C LEU A 5 8.82 -9.18 -29.79
N LYS A 6 9.70 -9.89 -29.08
CA LYS A 6 9.32 -10.77 -27.97
C LYS A 6 8.75 -9.99 -26.78
N ILE A 7 9.35 -8.85 -26.43
CA ILE A 7 8.84 -7.97 -25.36
C ILE A 7 7.48 -7.38 -25.76
N GLU A 8 7.34 -6.85 -26.97
CA GLU A 8 6.08 -6.29 -27.48
C GLU A 8 4.94 -7.33 -27.48
N TYR A 9 5.24 -8.57 -27.85
CA TYR A 9 4.30 -9.67 -27.79
C TYR A 9 3.87 -10.00 -26.35
N LEU A 10 4.81 -10.09 -25.42
CA LEU A 10 4.50 -10.38 -24.01
C LEU A 10 3.70 -9.23 -23.36
N VAL A 11 3.96 -7.97 -23.74
CA VAL A 11 3.22 -6.82 -23.23
C VAL A 11 1.79 -6.82 -23.75
N SER A 12 1.60 -7.06 -25.06
CA SER A 12 0.26 -7.11 -25.67
C SER A 12 -0.60 -8.27 -25.16
N THR A 13 0.03 -9.37 -24.72
CA THR A 13 -0.64 -10.53 -24.12
C THR A 13 -0.78 -10.43 -22.60
N ASN A 14 -0.36 -9.32 -21.99
CA ASN A 14 -0.33 -9.10 -20.54
C ASN A 14 0.46 -10.18 -19.76
N GLN A 15 1.43 -10.82 -20.41
CA GLN A 15 2.32 -11.84 -19.84
C GLN A 15 3.69 -11.27 -19.46
N TYR A 16 4.00 -10.05 -19.90
CA TYR A 16 5.27 -9.40 -19.61
C TYR A 16 5.40 -8.97 -18.15
N PHE A 17 4.34 -8.37 -17.62
CA PHE A 17 4.27 -8.01 -16.21
C PHE A 17 3.79 -9.24 -15.45
N LYS A 18 4.69 -9.84 -14.66
CA LYS A 18 4.27 -10.89 -13.73
C LYS A 18 3.30 -10.30 -12.73
N ASP A 19 2.25 -11.05 -12.38
CA ASP A 19 1.43 -10.73 -11.21
C ASP A 19 2.35 -10.62 -10.00
N VAL A 20 2.58 -9.39 -9.56
CA VAL A 20 3.21 -9.14 -8.28
C VAL A 20 2.15 -9.52 -7.26
N LYS A 21 2.35 -10.62 -6.55
CA LYS A 21 1.49 -10.97 -5.41
C LYS A 21 1.46 -9.78 -4.49
N SER A 22 0.29 -9.15 -4.39
CA SER A 22 0.14 -8.00 -3.52
C SER A 22 0.40 -8.42 -2.08
N GLY A 23 1.15 -7.61 -1.33
CA GLY A 23 1.31 -7.79 0.10
C GLY A 23 0.05 -7.38 0.85
N LYS A 24 -0.14 -7.91 2.07
CA LYS A 24 -1.10 -7.30 2.99
C LYS A 24 -0.63 -5.91 3.36
N PHE A 25 -1.57 -4.96 3.43
CA PHE A 25 -1.29 -3.58 3.75
C PHE A 25 -0.58 -3.44 5.10
N GLY A 26 -0.95 -4.24 6.10
CA GLY A 26 -0.29 -4.22 7.41
C GLY A 26 1.21 -4.49 7.33
N ASP A 27 1.61 -5.48 6.53
CA ASP A 27 3.01 -5.87 6.37
C ASP A 27 3.78 -4.80 5.59
N VAL A 28 3.21 -4.32 4.48
CA VAL A 28 3.78 -3.25 3.65
C VAL A 28 3.92 -1.95 4.45
N LEU A 29 2.94 -1.63 5.29
CA LEU A 29 2.97 -0.44 6.15
C LEU A 29 4.08 -0.54 7.20
N ASP A 30 4.31 -1.71 7.79
CA ASP A 30 5.38 -1.91 8.76
C ASP A 30 6.76 -1.74 8.13
N GLU A 31 6.96 -2.31 6.94
CA GLU A 31 8.19 -2.10 6.14
C GLU A 31 8.40 -0.62 5.81
N TRP A 32 7.34 0.06 5.35
CA TRP A 32 7.41 1.49 5.03
C TRP A 32 7.71 2.35 6.27
N LEU A 33 7.10 2.06 7.42
CA LEU A 33 7.35 2.80 8.66
C LEU A 33 8.80 2.66 9.12
N ALA A 34 9.40 1.47 8.98
CA ALA A 34 10.79 1.23 9.34
C ALA A 34 11.74 2.11 8.53
N LEU A 35 11.47 2.28 7.23
CA LEU A 35 12.25 3.15 6.34
C LEU A 35 11.94 4.63 6.58
N HIS A 36 10.66 4.97 6.71
CA HIS A 36 10.22 6.36 6.80
C HIS A 36 10.69 7.05 8.09
N LYS A 37 10.87 6.29 9.18
CA LYS A 37 11.43 6.77 10.45
C LYS A 37 12.75 7.52 10.27
N GLU A 38 13.60 7.07 9.36
CA GLU A 38 14.92 7.67 9.10
C GLU A 38 14.85 8.96 8.28
N THR A 39 13.68 9.26 7.69
CA THR A 39 13.48 10.41 6.79
C THR A 39 12.82 11.61 7.47
N VAL A 40 12.30 11.44 8.69
CA VAL A 40 11.55 12.47 9.42
C VAL A 40 12.06 12.65 10.84
N LYS A 41 11.79 13.82 11.44
CA LYS A 41 12.11 14.07 12.85
C LYS A 41 11.38 13.07 13.75
N VAL A 42 12.04 12.66 14.84
CA VAL A 42 11.52 11.69 15.81
C VAL A 42 10.15 12.09 16.36
N SER A 43 9.94 13.37 16.68
CA SER A 43 8.64 13.87 17.17
C SER A 43 7.53 13.71 16.14
N THR A 44 7.82 14.02 14.87
CA THR A 44 6.89 13.81 13.75
C THR A 44 6.57 12.33 13.58
N PHE A 45 7.60 11.47 13.59
CA PHE A 45 7.41 10.03 13.49
C PHE A 45 6.53 9.48 14.61
N ALA A 46 6.77 9.90 15.85
CA ALA A 46 6.00 9.44 17.01
C ALA A 46 4.50 9.78 16.89
N ILE A 47 4.18 11.02 16.48
CA ILE A 47 2.79 11.44 16.27
C ILE A 47 2.15 10.62 15.14
N MET A 48 2.85 10.45 14.02
CA MET A 48 2.38 9.68 12.88
C MET A 48 2.17 8.21 13.25
N GLN A 49 3.13 7.59 13.92
CA GLN A 49 3.08 6.19 14.36
C GLN A 49 1.89 5.95 15.29
N GLY A 50 1.59 6.89 16.19
CA GLY A 50 0.39 6.83 17.02
C GLY A 50 -0.89 6.79 16.19
N ARG A 51 -1.03 7.67 15.18
CA ARG A 51 -2.20 7.69 14.28
C ARG A 51 -2.29 6.40 13.46
N VAL A 52 -1.17 5.90 12.96
CA VAL A 52 -1.13 4.66 12.18
C VAL A 52 -1.56 3.47 13.03
N ASN A 53 -0.98 3.30 14.21
CA ASN A 53 -1.28 2.17 15.09
C ASN A 53 -2.71 2.17 15.61
N ASN A 54 -3.26 3.36 15.89
CA ASN A 54 -4.60 3.47 16.49
C ASN A 54 -5.74 3.47 15.46
N HIS A 55 -5.47 3.88 14.22
CA HIS A 55 -6.55 4.14 13.24
C HIS A 55 -6.32 3.44 11.91
N VAL A 56 -5.19 3.70 11.25
CA VAL A 56 -4.95 3.23 9.87
C VAL A 56 -4.72 1.72 9.84
N LYS A 57 -3.74 1.23 10.61
CA LYS A 57 -3.37 -0.18 10.61
C LYS A 57 -4.54 -1.08 11.01
N PRO A 58 -5.29 -0.82 12.10
CA PRO A 58 -6.41 -1.69 12.48
C PRO A 58 -7.50 -1.82 11.42
N TYR A 59 -7.70 -0.82 10.57
CA TYR A 59 -8.71 -0.86 9.51
C TYR A 59 -8.24 -1.62 8.28
N PHE A 60 -7.00 -1.37 7.82
CA PHE A 60 -6.50 -1.89 6.55
C PHE A 60 -5.63 -3.15 6.68
N LYS A 61 -5.18 -3.54 7.88
CA LYS A 61 -4.13 -4.56 8.12
C LYS A 61 -4.22 -5.79 7.22
N ASP A 62 -5.39 -6.40 7.15
CA ASP A 62 -5.59 -7.68 6.45
C ASP A 62 -5.99 -7.52 4.98
N MET A 63 -6.19 -6.29 4.51
CA MET A 63 -6.47 -6.01 3.10
C MET A 63 -5.19 -6.13 2.28
N TYR A 64 -5.29 -6.69 1.09
CA TYR A 64 -4.21 -6.62 0.10
C TYR A 64 -4.15 -5.22 -0.50
N VAL A 65 -2.94 -4.68 -0.69
CA VAL A 65 -2.73 -3.29 -1.17
C VAL A 65 -3.44 -3.04 -2.49
N ASP A 66 -3.39 -3.99 -3.42
CA ASP A 66 -4.03 -3.89 -4.74
C ASP A 66 -5.57 -4.03 -4.70
N LYS A 67 -6.13 -4.44 -3.56
CA LYS A 67 -7.57 -4.58 -3.32
C LYS A 67 -8.15 -3.42 -2.51
N ILE A 68 -7.33 -2.45 -2.09
CA ILE A 68 -7.85 -1.25 -1.43
C ILE A 68 -8.53 -0.37 -2.48
N THR A 69 -9.83 -0.12 -2.28
CA THR A 69 -10.64 0.71 -3.18
C THR A 69 -10.92 2.07 -2.55
N LEU A 70 -11.37 3.03 -3.37
CA LEU A 70 -11.87 4.33 -2.89
C LEU A 70 -13.01 4.17 -1.87
N ARG A 71 -13.84 3.13 -2.01
CA ARG A 71 -14.92 2.86 -1.07
C ARG A 71 -14.38 2.54 0.32
N HIS A 72 -13.34 1.71 0.42
CA HIS A 72 -12.68 1.42 1.69
C HIS A 72 -12.13 2.69 2.36
N CYS A 73 -11.56 3.60 1.57
CA CYS A 73 -11.07 4.90 2.06
C CYS A 73 -12.20 5.80 2.57
N GLN A 74 -13.35 5.84 1.89
CA GLN A 74 -14.51 6.60 2.34
C GLN A 74 -15.09 6.02 3.63
N ASP A 75 -15.23 4.69 3.70
CA ASP A 75 -15.76 4.01 4.89
C ASP A 75 -14.84 4.21 6.11
N PHE A 76 -13.52 4.17 5.90
CA PHE A 76 -12.54 4.56 6.92
C PHE A 76 -12.74 6.00 7.39
N THR A 77 -12.89 6.94 6.45
CA THR A 77 -13.09 8.37 6.77
C THR A 77 -14.36 8.57 7.58
N ASN A 78 -15.47 7.95 7.17
CA ASN A 78 -16.75 8.02 7.89
C ASN A 78 -16.61 7.48 9.32
N ARG A 79 -15.90 6.36 9.51
CA ARG A 79 -15.63 5.77 10.83
C ARG A 79 -14.83 6.72 11.73
N MET A 80 -13.89 7.46 11.16
CA MET A 80 -13.03 8.39 11.91
C MET A 80 -13.74 9.67 12.33
N PHE A 81 -14.62 10.19 11.48
CA PHE A 81 -15.21 11.51 11.67
C PHE A 81 -16.67 11.51 12.17
N LYS A 82 -17.25 10.35 12.47
CA LYS A 82 -18.67 10.20 12.91
C LYS A 82 -19.58 11.13 12.10
N VAL A 83 -19.64 10.90 10.79
CA VAL A 83 -20.62 11.54 9.91
C VAL A 83 -21.95 10.82 10.04
#